data_AF-E1QRV4-F1
#
_entry.id   AF-E1QRV4-F1
#
_cell.length_a   1.000
_cell.length_b   1.000
_cell.length_c   1.000
_cell.angle_alpha   90.00
_cell.angle_beta   90.00
_cell.angle_gamma   90.00
#
_symmetry.space_group_name_H-M   'P 1'
#
loop_
_entity.id
_entity.type
_entity.pdbx_description
1 polymer ?
#
loop_
_entity_poly.entity_id
_entity_poly.type
_entity_poly.pdbx_seq_one_letter_code
_entity_poly.pdbx_strand_id
1 'polypeptide(L)'
;MGSHQMLYFDEVRRGNYTVFVNHVLEQIPVAYRVGAVDIEVLNKYRDDLLDIADELGEIYCTAMSTVNMDFFKGGACIEFIKQYWRDFITDIDRNEHWINMIIYMLKLFSVNVGVTALVTLPIQLSSLAVSIISRENKPVTQLVNALGKLSALTAAFYAEALVHLLTENVGVPLSAFMILAGGVVNELLKVYGSAIA
;
A
#
# COMPACT_ATOMS: atom_id res chain seq x y z
N MET A 1 14.03 29.83 -0.01
CA MET A 1 13.17 28.90 -0.78
C MET A 1 12.88 27.71 0.12
N GLY A 2 11.65 27.59 0.64
CA GLY A 2 11.28 26.43 1.46
C GLY A 2 11.34 25.16 0.62
N SER A 3 11.91 24.08 1.16
CA SER A 3 11.95 22.80 0.46
C SER A 3 10.52 22.36 0.13
N HIS A 4 10.31 21.80 -1.06
CA HIS A 4 8.98 21.34 -1.54
C HIS A 4 8.26 20.41 -0.54
N GLN A 5 8.96 19.79 0.40
CA GLN A 5 8.39 18.93 1.45
C GLN A 5 7.65 19.68 2.57
N MET A 6 8.09 20.88 2.96
CA MET A 6 7.35 21.63 4.00
C MET A 6 5.98 22.07 3.50
N LEU A 7 5.88 22.42 2.21
CA LEU A 7 4.60 22.75 1.57
C LEU A 7 3.66 21.56 1.57
N TYR A 8 4.18 20.37 1.32
CA TYR A 8 3.39 19.16 1.23
C TYR A 8 2.74 18.76 2.58
N PHE A 9 3.52 18.72 3.66
CA PHE A 9 2.99 18.33 4.98
C PHE A 9 2.08 19.40 5.57
N ASP A 10 2.36 20.67 5.31
CA ASP A 10 1.46 21.75 5.72
C ASP A 10 0.14 21.69 4.96
N GLU A 11 0.13 21.32 3.68
CA GLU A 11 -1.09 21.09 2.91
C GLU A 11 -1.86 19.85 3.41
N VAL A 12 -1.17 18.74 3.69
CA VAL A 12 -1.80 17.54 4.31
C VAL A 12 -2.37 17.87 5.70
N ARG A 13 -1.65 18.62 6.54
CA ARG A 13 -2.14 19.09 7.86
C ARG A 13 -3.36 20.01 7.74
N ARG A 14 -3.47 20.76 6.64
CA ARG A 14 -4.65 21.57 6.30
C ARG A 14 -5.78 20.76 5.65
N GLY A 15 -5.62 19.45 5.49
CA GLY A 15 -6.59 18.56 4.86
C GLY A 15 -6.58 18.59 3.33
N ASN A 16 -5.62 19.27 2.70
CA ASN A 16 -5.46 19.30 1.26
C ASN A 16 -4.58 18.14 0.76
N TYR A 17 -5.21 16.97 0.63
CA TYR A 17 -4.54 15.74 0.19
C TYR A 17 -4.25 15.68 -1.31
N THR A 18 -4.84 16.58 -2.10
CA THR A 18 -4.75 16.60 -3.56
C THR A 18 -3.31 16.74 -4.05
N VAL A 19 -2.52 17.60 -3.41
CA VAL A 19 -1.12 17.83 -3.77
C VAL A 19 -0.32 16.53 -3.71
N PHE A 20 -0.60 15.71 -2.70
CA PHE A 20 0.05 14.42 -2.57
C PHE A 20 -0.40 13.37 -3.54
N VAL A 21 -1.70 13.19 -3.62
CA VAL A 21 -2.29 12.18 -4.47
C VAL A 21 -1.82 12.41 -5.90
N ASN A 22 -1.82 13.67 -6.36
CA ASN A 22 -1.29 14.03 -7.66
C ASN A 22 0.21 13.73 -7.80
N HIS A 23 1.02 14.06 -6.79
CA HIS A 23 2.45 13.78 -6.83
C HIS A 23 2.77 12.29 -7.04
N VAL A 24 2.06 11.40 -6.34
CA VAL A 24 2.22 9.95 -6.52
C VAL A 24 1.72 9.53 -7.90
N LEU A 25 0.53 10.00 -8.30
CA LEU A 25 -0.07 9.61 -9.57
C LEU A 25 0.76 10.09 -10.78
N GLU A 26 1.37 11.27 -10.74
CA GLU A 26 2.22 11.81 -11.80
C GLU A 26 3.41 10.91 -12.13
N GLN A 27 3.91 10.13 -11.17
CA GLN A 27 5.01 9.19 -11.35
C GLN A 27 4.56 7.84 -11.94
N ILE A 28 3.25 7.60 -12.04
CA ILE A 28 2.67 6.33 -12.50
C ILE A 28 2.00 6.55 -13.86
N PRO A 29 2.32 5.76 -14.90
CA PRO A 29 1.65 5.89 -16.19
C PRO A 29 0.14 5.64 -16.09
N VAL A 30 -0.67 6.41 -16.83
CA VAL A 30 -2.15 6.34 -16.77
C VAL A 30 -2.69 4.92 -16.97
N ALA A 31 -2.07 4.12 -17.83
CA ALA A 31 -2.47 2.73 -18.09
C ALA A 31 -2.39 1.81 -16.87
N TYR A 32 -1.56 2.15 -15.87
CA TYR A 32 -1.38 1.39 -14.64
C TYR A 32 -2.14 1.98 -13.44
N ARG A 33 -2.81 3.13 -13.61
CA ARG A 33 -3.66 3.72 -12.57
C ARG A 33 -5.00 3.01 -12.51
N VAL A 34 -5.67 3.11 -11.37
CA VAL A 34 -7.07 2.71 -11.21
C VAL A 34 -7.93 3.72 -11.98
N GLY A 35 -8.58 3.25 -13.05
CA GLY A 35 -9.50 4.05 -13.87
C GLY A 35 -10.97 3.71 -13.63
N ALA A 36 -11.86 4.40 -14.35
CA ALA A 36 -13.30 4.22 -14.24
C ALA A 36 -13.75 2.76 -14.50
N VAL A 37 -13.14 2.08 -15.48
CA VAL A 37 -13.42 0.66 -15.77
C VAL A 37 -13.01 -0.24 -14.61
N ASP A 38 -11.88 0.04 -13.97
CA ASP A 38 -11.41 -0.75 -12.83
C ASP A 38 -12.38 -0.57 -11.63
N ILE A 39 -12.85 0.67 -11.39
CA ILE A 39 -13.86 0.97 -10.36
C ILE A 39 -15.19 0.28 -10.66
N GLU A 40 -15.65 0.27 -11.90
CA GLU A 40 -16.87 -0.44 -12.30
C GLU A 40 -16.76 -1.94 -12.01
N VAL A 41 -15.62 -2.54 -12.34
CA VAL A 41 -15.35 -3.95 -12.03
C VAL A 41 -15.37 -4.20 -10.53
N LEU A 42 -14.70 -3.37 -9.72
CA LEU A 42 -14.70 -3.52 -8.26
C LEU A 42 -16.11 -3.38 -7.67
N ASN A 43 -16.91 -2.44 -8.18
CA ASN A 43 -18.29 -2.26 -7.77
C ASN A 43 -19.17 -3.47 -8.15
N LYS A 44 -18.93 -4.08 -9.31
CA LYS A 44 -19.63 -5.31 -9.73
C LYS A 44 -19.37 -6.49 -8.78
N TYR A 45 -18.18 -6.59 -8.21
CA TYR A 45 -17.80 -7.64 -7.25
C TYR A 45 -17.93 -7.18 -5.79
N ARG A 46 -18.52 -6.02 -5.51
CA ARG A 46 -18.44 -5.39 -4.18
C ARG A 46 -18.99 -6.26 -3.07
N ASP A 47 -20.16 -6.87 -3.26
CA ASP A 47 -20.78 -7.70 -2.23
C ASP A 47 -19.93 -8.95 -1.97
N ASP A 48 -19.48 -9.64 -3.03
CA ASP A 48 -18.56 -10.77 -2.93
C ASP A 48 -17.26 -10.38 -2.18
N LEU A 49 -16.68 -9.22 -2.50
CA LEU A 49 -15.47 -8.71 -1.85
C LEU A 49 -15.70 -8.38 -0.37
N LEU A 50 -16.88 -7.87 -0.01
CA LEU A 50 -17.23 -7.58 1.39
C LEU A 50 -17.50 -8.84 2.19
N ASP A 51 -18.16 -9.83 1.59
CA ASP A 51 -18.54 -11.10 2.24
C ASP A 51 -17.31 -11.94 2.62
N ILE A 52 -16.25 -11.88 1.82
CA ILE A 52 -15.01 -12.62 2.12
C ILE A 52 -14.12 -11.97 3.16
N ALA A 53 -14.43 -10.76 3.66
CA ALA A 53 -13.53 -10.01 4.54
C ALA A 53 -13.10 -10.83 5.77
N ASP A 54 -14.02 -11.63 6.30
CA ASP A 54 -13.79 -12.45 7.48
C ASP A 54 -12.84 -13.62 7.20
N GLU A 55 -13.15 -14.41 6.16
CA GLU A 55 -12.30 -15.52 5.70
C GLU A 55 -10.90 -15.01 5.30
N LEU A 56 -10.84 -13.85 4.63
CA LEU A 56 -9.60 -13.21 4.21
C LEU A 56 -8.70 -12.89 5.41
N GLY A 57 -9.25 -12.28 6.46
CA GLY A 57 -8.53 -11.96 7.69
C GLY A 57 -8.00 -13.21 8.39
N GLU A 58 -8.83 -14.25 8.52
CA GLU A 58 -8.43 -15.51 9.14
C GLU A 58 -7.29 -16.21 8.40
N ILE A 59 -7.41 -16.37 7.08
CA ILE A 59 -6.39 -17.06 6.27
C ILE A 59 -5.07 -16.27 6.29
N TYR A 60 -5.13 -14.95 6.06
CA TYR A 60 -3.93 -14.12 6.03
C TYR A 60 -3.20 -14.11 7.37
N CYS A 61 -3.91 -13.85 8.47
CA CYS A 61 -3.29 -13.77 9.79
C CYS A 61 -2.77 -15.13 10.27
N THR A 62 -3.45 -16.23 9.92
CA THR A 62 -2.94 -17.58 10.21
C THR A 62 -1.61 -17.83 9.51
N ALA A 63 -1.50 -17.51 8.21
CA ALA A 63 -0.25 -17.65 7.47
C ALA A 63 0.86 -16.77 8.06
N MET A 64 0.54 -15.50 8.37
CA MET A 64 1.50 -14.54 8.90
C MET A 64 1.90 -14.80 10.36
N SER A 65 1.13 -15.57 11.13
CA SER A 65 1.49 -15.96 12.50
C SER A 65 2.79 -16.77 12.58
N THR A 66 3.18 -17.40 11.47
CA THR A 66 4.47 -18.12 11.33
C THR A 66 5.66 -17.18 11.17
N VAL A 67 5.41 -15.92 10.80
CA VAL A 67 6.42 -14.86 10.77
C VAL A 67 6.64 -14.38 12.20
N ASN A 68 7.90 -14.23 12.61
CA ASN A 68 8.26 -13.81 13.97
C ASN A 68 7.99 -12.31 14.23
N MET A 69 6.73 -11.88 14.12
CA MET A 69 6.25 -10.54 14.43
C MET A 69 5.00 -10.66 15.31
N ASP A 70 4.98 -9.97 16.45
CA ASP A 70 3.97 -10.19 17.48
C ASP A 70 2.56 -9.76 17.07
N PHE A 71 2.43 -8.75 16.21
CA PHE A 71 1.14 -8.30 15.67
C PHE A 71 0.35 -9.45 15.03
N PHE A 72 1.00 -10.38 14.32
CA PHE A 72 0.35 -11.47 13.60
C PHE A 72 -0.05 -12.66 14.48
N LYS A 73 0.35 -12.70 15.77
CA LYS A 73 0.11 -13.85 16.66
C LYS A 73 -1.22 -13.77 17.43
N GLY A 74 -2.00 -12.70 17.27
CA GLY A 74 -3.22 -12.46 18.05
C GLY A 74 -4.43 -12.06 17.20
N GLY A 75 -5.62 -12.07 17.82
CA GLY A 75 -6.89 -11.70 17.16
C GLY A 75 -6.95 -10.26 16.67
N ALA A 76 -6.07 -9.38 17.16
CA ALA A 76 -5.92 -8.01 16.67
C ALA A 76 -5.56 -7.94 15.17
N CYS A 77 -4.82 -8.94 14.65
CA CYS A 77 -4.52 -9.01 13.23
C CYS A 77 -5.80 -9.18 12.40
N ILE A 78 -6.67 -10.12 12.79
CA ILE A 78 -7.86 -10.46 12.02
C ILE A 78 -8.78 -9.24 11.91
N GLU A 79 -9.08 -8.59 13.04
CA GLU A 79 -9.93 -7.39 13.05
C GLU A 79 -9.32 -6.24 12.25
N PHE A 80 -8.00 -6.05 12.34
CA PHE A 80 -7.30 -5.06 11.54
C PHE A 80 -7.43 -5.36 10.04
N ILE A 81 -7.19 -6.60 9.61
CA ILE A 81 -7.21 -6.99 8.20
C ILE A 81 -8.62 -6.91 7.62
N LYS A 82 -9.64 -7.34 8.38
CA LYS A 82 -11.06 -7.17 8.01
C LYS A 82 -11.39 -5.70 7.72
N GLN A 83 -11.04 -4.82 8.64
CA GLN A 83 -11.36 -3.40 8.53
C GLN A 83 -10.53 -2.71 7.44
N TYR A 84 -9.23 -3.03 7.35
CA TYR A 84 -8.37 -2.62 6.25
C TYR A 84 -8.96 -3.00 4.90
N TRP A 85 -9.38 -4.26 4.74
CA TRP A 85 -9.90 -4.77 3.48
C TRP A 85 -11.18 -4.07 3.03
N ARG A 86 -12.11 -3.85 3.97
CA ARG A 86 -13.36 -3.11 3.69
C ARG A 86 -13.08 -1.69 3.20
N ASP A 87 -12.13 -1.00 3.83
CA ASP A 87 -11.75 0.36 3.42
C ASP A 87 -10.94 0.36 2.11
N PHE A 88 -10.12 -0.67 1.89
CA PHE A 88 -9.30 -0.83 0.69
C PHE A 88 -10.14 -0.99 -0.59
N ILE A 89 -11.35 -1.54 -0.49
CA ILE A 89 -12.24 -1.73 -1.66
C ILE A 89 -13.38 -0.71 -1.74
N THR A 90 -13.36 0.35 -0.91
CA THR A 90 -14.43 1.37 -0.86
C THR A 90 -13.89 2.79 -1.04
N ASP A 91 -14.75 3.70 -1.53
CA ASP A 91 -14.46 5.14 -1.71
C ASP A 91 -13.20 5.47 -2.55
N ILE A 92 -12.80 4.56 -3.45
CA ILE A 92 -11.53 4.59 -4.23
C ILE A 92 -11.39 5.86 -5.09
N ASP A 93 -12.50 6.47 -5.48
CA ASP A 93 -12.54 7.70 -6.29
C ASP A 93 -12.22 8.98 -5.49
N ARG A 94 -12.04 8.88 -4.16
CA ARG A 94 -11.76 10.01 -3.27
C ARG A 94 -10.29 10.07 -2.87
N ASN A 95 -9.75 11.29 -2.72
CA ASN A 95 -8.37 11.47 -2.27
C ASN A 95 -8.16 10.93 -0.85
N GLU A 96 -9.20 11.01 -0.01
CA GLU A 96 -9.24 10.51 1.35
C GLU A 96 -9.01 9.00 1.45
N HIS A 97 -9.36 8.24 0.41
CA HIS A 97 -9.11 6.80 0.37
C HIS A 97 -7.61 6.50 0.51
N TRP A 98 -6.78 7.17 -0.30
CA TRP A 98 -5.33 6.97 -0.29
C TRP A 98 -4.70 7.35 1.04
N ILE A 99 -5.20 8.42 1.67
CA ILE A 99 -4.78 8.83 3.01
C ILE A 99 -5.18 7.79 4.05
N ASN A 100 -6.40 7.25 3.97
CA ASN A 100 -6.84 6.20 4.89
C ASN A 100 -5.96 4.95 4.76
N MET A 101 -5.59 4.56 3.54
CA MET A 101 -4.65 3.45 3.32
C MET A 101 -3.31 3.72 3.99
N ILE A 102 -2.75 4.92 3.86
CA ILE A 102 -1.49 5.28 4.53
C ILE A 102 -1.63 5.25 6.05
N ILE A 103 -2.77 5.66 6.60
CA ILE A 103 -3.03 5.55 8.05
C ILE A 103 -2.95 4.09 8.50
N TYR A 104 -3.46 3.13 7.73
CA TYR A 104 -3.30 1.70 8.04
C TYR A 104 -1.83 1.26 8.03
N MET A 105 -1.08 1.66 7.01
CA MET A 105 0.36 1.38 6.95
C MET A 105 1.10 1.97 8.17
N LEU A 106 0.82 3.22 8.55
CA LEU A 106 1.41 3.86 9.73
C LEU A 106 1.06 3.13 11.02
N LYS A 107 -0.19 2.69 11.18
CA LYS A 107 -0.62 1.89 12.34
C LYS A 107 0.18 0.60 12.45
N LEU A 108 0.34 -0.15 11.35
CA LEU A 108 1.13 -1.38 11.35
C LEU A 108 2.61 -1.13 11.61
N PHE A 109 3.18 -0.07 11.01
CA PHE A 109 4.56 0.33 11.26
C PHE A 109 4.79 0.67 12.74
N SER A 110 3.84 1.34 13.39
CA SER A 110 3.91 1.70 14.81
C SER A 110 3.92 0.50 15.77
N VAL A 111 3.49 -0.67 15.30
CA VAL A 111 3.52 -1.94 16.06
C VAL A 111 4.60 -2.90 15.54
N ASN A 112 5.64 -2.35 14.91
CA ASN A 112 6.84 -3.06 14.44
C ASN A 112 6.59 -4.11 13.34
N VAL A 113 5.54 -3.95 12.52
CA VAL A 113 5.41 -4.76 11.31
C VAL A 113 6.47 -4.31 10.30
N GLY A 114 7.25 -5.27 9.79
CA GLY A 114 8.36 -4.98 8.87
C GLY A 114 7.91 -4.39 7.53
N VAL A 115 8.72 -3.50 6.96
CA VAL A 115 8.42 -2.75 5.71
C VAL A 115 7.99 -3.66 4.55
N THR A 116 8.64 -4.82 4.39
CA THR A 116 8.26 -5.78 3.35
C THR A 116 6.81 -6.23 3.52
N ALA A 117 6.41 -6.65 4.72
CA ALA A 117 5.04 -7.09 5.01
C ALA A 117 4.03 -5.96 4.75
N LEU A 118 4.37 -4.72 5.13
CA LEU A 118 3.53 -3.54 4.88
C LEU A 118 3.29 -3.27 3.39
N VAL A 119 4.37 -3.15 2.63
CA VAL A 119 4.30 -2.77 1.20
C VAL A 119 3.65 -3.87 0.37
N THR A 120 3.84 -5.15 0.76
CA THR A 120 3.22 -6.27 0.05
C THR A 120 1.79 -6.60 0.49
N LEU A 121 1.33 -6.07 1.62
CA LEU A 121 -0.01 -6.34 2.17
C LEU A 121 -1.14 -6.22 1.13
N PRO A 122 -1.31 -5.10 0.40
CA PRO A 122 -2.39 -4.96 -0.58
C PRO A 122 -2.31 -6.01 -1.69
N ILE A 123 -1.10 -6.39 -2.11
CA ILE A 123 -0.88 -7.38 -3.18
C ILE A 123 -1.28 -8.78 -2.69
N GLN A 124 -0.83 -9.14 -1.49
CA GLN A 124 -1.12 -10.44 -0.87
C GLN A 124 -2.62 -10.62 -0.63
N LEU A 125 -3.28 -9.60 -0.07
CA LEU A 125 -4.72 -9.65 0.18
C LEU A 125 -5.54 -9.69 -1.12
N SER A 126 -5.19 -8.88 -2.13
CA SER A 126 -5.83 -8.95 -3.45
C SER A 126 -5.71 -10.33 -4.10
N SER A 127 -4.51 -10.94 -4.04
CA SER A 127 -4.29 -12.29 -4.58
C SER A 127 -5.11 -13.34 -3.85
N LEU A 128 -5.22 -13.23 -2.53
CA LEU A 128 -6.00 -14.15 -1.71
C LEU A 128 -7.50 -13.97 -1.96
N ALA A 129 -7.99 -12.74 -2.05
CA ALA A 129 -9.38 -12.42 -2.36
C ALA A 129 -9.83 -13.01 -3.70
N VAL A 130 -9.01 -12.84 -4.75
CA VAL A 130 -9.24 -13.48 -6.05
C VAL A 130 -9.32 -14.99 -5.91
N SER A 131 -8.42 -15.59 -5.12
CA SER A 131 -8.37 -17.03 -4.93
C SER A 131 -9.62 -17.57 -4.23
N ILE A 132 -10.16 -16.83 -3.24
CA ILE A 132 -11.39 -17.17 -2.54
C ILE A 132 -12.58 -17.07 -3.52
N ILE A 133 -12.76 -15.92 -4.19
CA ILE A 133 -13.88 -15.68 -5.11
C ILE A 133 -13.85 -16.64 -6.31
N SER A 134 -12.66 -16.98 -6.82
CA SER A 134 -12.52 -17.92 -7.94
C SER A 134 -12.96 -19.34 -7.61
N ARG A 135 -12.99 -19.76 -6.33
CA ARG A 135 -13.52 -21.08 -5.93
C ARG A 135 -15.01 -21.22 -6.24
N GLU A 136 -15.72 -20.11 -6.40
CA GLU A 136 -17.15 -20.06 -6.69
C GLU A 136 -17.49 -20.20 -8.18
N ASN A 137 -16.54 -20.64 -9.03
CA ASN A 137 -16.68 -20.75 -10.49
C ASN A 137 -17.06 -19.43 -11.21
N LYS A 138 -16.76 -18.27 -10.62
CA LYS A 138 -16.95 -16.94 -11.24
C LYS A 138 -15.75 -16.59 -12.15
N PRO A 139 -15.96 -16.03 -13.35
CA PRO A 139 -14.86 -15.58 -14.21
C PRO A 139 -14.22 -14.29 -13.67
N VAL A 140 -13.06 -14.42 -13.01
CA VAL A 140 -12.41 -13.33 -12.25
C VAL A 140 -11.35 -12.52 -13.02
N THR A 141 -11.08 -12.76 -14.31
CA THR A 141 -9.96 -12.11 -15.03
C THR A 141 -9.97 -10.58 -14.97
N GLN A 142 -11.16 -9.97 -15.08
CA GLN A 142 -11.30 -8.51 -14.94
C GLN A 142 -11.03 -8.05 -13.51
N LEU A 143 -11.50 -8.81 -12.52
CA LEU A 143 -11.28 -8.54 -11.10
C LEU A 143 -9.80 -8.62 -10.73
N VAL A 144 -9.07 -9.59 -11.27
CA VAL A 144 -7.61 -9.73 -11.11
C VAL A 144 -6.90 -8.45 -11.56
N ASN A 145 -7.26 -7.91 -12.73
CA ASN A 145 -6.62 -6.71 -13.24
C ASN A 145 -6.96 -5.47 -12.40
N ALA A 146 -8.23 -5.32 -12.00
CA ALA A 146 -8.67 -4.18 -11.19
C ALA A 146 -8.01 -4.18 -9.79
N LEU A 147 -8.02 -5.32 -9.10
CA LEU A 147 -7.34 -5.49 -7.80
C LEU A 147 -5.82 -5.39 -7.92
N GLY A 148 -5.24 -5.84 -9.04
CA GLY A 148 -3.81 -5.70 -9.33
C GLY A 148 -3.38 -4.23 -9.42
N LYS A 149 -4.14 -3.40 -10.13
CA LYS A 149 -3.88 -1.95 -10.19
C LYS A 149 -4.11 -1.25 -8.86
N LEU A 150 -5.21 -1.56 -8.16
CA LEU A 150 -5.52 -0.98 -6.85
C LEU A 150 -4.43 -1.31 -5.82
N SER A 151 -3.97 -2.57 -5.80
CA SER A 151 -2.91 -2.99 -4.89
C SER A 151 -1.56 -2.37 -5.23
N ALA A 152 -1.18 -2.32 -6.51
CA ALA A 152 0.05 -1.67 -6.96
C ALA A 152 0.06 -0.17 -6.62
N LEU A 153 -1.06 0.52 -6.85
CA LEU A 153 -1.19 1.94 -6.54
C LEU A 153 -1.11 2.19 -5.03
N THR A 154 -1.78 1.36 -4.22
CA THR A 154 -1.69 1.44 -2.75
C THR A 154 -0.26 1.21 -2.25
N ALA A 155 0.45 0.25 -2.83
CA ALA A 155 1.86 0.01 -2.51
C ALA A 155 2.75 1.21 -2.89
N ALA A 156 2.46 1.90 -3.99
CA ALA A 156 3.16 3.13 -4.37
C ALA A 156 2.92 4.26 -3.36
N PHE A 157 1.67 4.44 -2.90
CA PHE A 157 1.36 5.37 -1.81
C PHE A 157 2.09 5.04 -0.51
N TYR A 158 2.21 3.76 -0.17
CA TYR A 158 2.98 3.33 1.00
C TYR A 158 4.46 3.65 0.86
N ALA A 159 5.05 3.33 -0.29
CA ALA A 159 6.45 3.60 -0.57
C ALA A 159 6.76 5.10 -0.48
N GLU A 160 5.93 5.93 -1.11
CA GLU A 160 6.08 7.39 -1.07
C GLU A 160 5.98 7.90 0.37
N ALA A 161 4.95 7.49 1.12
CA ALA A 161 4.76 7.91 2.50
C ALA A 161 5.94 7.49 3.41
N LEU A 162 6.47 6.27 3.26
CA LEU A 162 7.63 5.81 4.03
C LEU A 162 8.89 6.60 3.70
N VAL A 163 9.14 6.91 2.43
CA VAL A 163 10.26 7.75 2.01
C VAL A 163 10.15 9.14 2.64
N HIS A 164 8.95 9.73 2.65
CA HIS A 164 8.73 11.01 3.32
C HIS A 164 8.98 10.95 4.82
N LEU A 165 8.43 9.96 5.53
CA LEU A 165 8.68 9.77 6.98
C LEU A 165 10.17 9.71 7.31
N LEU A 166 10.95 8.98 6.50
CA LEU A 166 12.39 8.88 6.67
C LEU A 166 13.05 10.25 6.52
N THR A 167 12.72 11.00 5.46
CA THR A 167 13.29 12.33 5.20
C THR A 167 12.93 13.38 6.25
N GLU A 168 11.70 13.34 6.79
CA GLU A 168 11.27 14.22 7.86
C GLU A 168 12.03 13.96 9.16
N ASN A 169 12.16 12.69 9.55
CA ASN A 169 12.80 12.33 10.82
C ASN A 169 14.30 12.67 10.83
N VAL A 170 14.97 12.63 9.66
CA VAL A 170 16.38 13.03 9.57
C VAL A 170 16.58 14.52 9.31
N GLY A 171 15.51 15.29 9.08
CA GLY A 171 15.58 16.72 8.74
C GLY A 171 16.28 17.01 7.40
N VAL A 172 16.47 15.98 6.57
CA VAL A 172 17.16 16.08 5.28
C VAL A 172 16.11 16.21 4.18
N PRO A 173 16.18 17.24 3.33
CA PRO A 173 15.26 17.35 2.22
C PRO A 173 15.30 16.12 1.29
N LEU A 174 14.18 15.69 0.72
CA LEU A 174 14.07 14.47 -0.12
C LEU A 174 15.08 14.48 -1.25
N SER A 175 15.27 15.64 -1.89
CA SER A 175 16.29 15.81 -2.92
C SER A 175 17.71 15.56 -2.40
N ALA A 176 18.05 16.03 -1.21
CA ALA A 176 19.32 15.76 -0.56
C ALA A 176 19.43 14.30 -0.09
N PHE A 177 18.35 13.69 0.39
CA PHE A 177 18.29 12.26 0.71
C PHE A 177 18.57 11.43 -0.54
N MET A 178 17.95 11.72 -1.68
CA MET A 178 18.18 10.99 -2.93
C MET A 178 19.62 11.12 -3.42
N ILE A 179 20.25 12.29 -3.26
CA ILE A 179 21.68 12.49 -3.59
C ILE A 179 22.58 11.67 -2.64
N LEU A 180 22.32 11.71 -1.33
CA LEU A 180 23.10 10.97 -0.33
C LEU A 180 22.91 9.45 -0.48
N ALA A 181 21.68 9.02 -0.74
CA ALA A 181 21.35 7.64 -1.05
C ALA A 181 22.11 7.17 -2.30
N GLY A 182 22.25 8.01 -3.33
CA GLY A 182 23.05 7.68 -4.52
C GLY A 182 24.50 7.28 -4.21
N GLY A 183 25.12 7.93 -3.21
CA GLY A 183 26.47 7.56 -2.74
C GLY A 183 26.51 6.18 -2.08
N VAL A 184 25.55 5.89 -1.19
CA VAL A 184 25.42 4.59 -0.50
C VAL A 184 25.00 3.47 -1.46
N VAL A 185 24.16 3.79 -2.45
CA VAL A 185 23.70 2.86 -3.48
C VAL A 185 24.87 2.31 -4.27
N ASN A 186 25.87 3.12 -4.62
CA ASN A 186 27.05 2.63 -5.33
C ASN A 186 27.84 1.60 -4.52
N GLU A 187 27.93 1.76 -3.20
CA GLU A 187 28.58 0.77 -2.33
C GLU A 187 27.72 -0.50 -2.19
N LEU A 188 26.41 -0.36 -2.00
CA LEU A 188 25.50 -1.51 -1.96
C LEU A 188 25.47 -2.28 -3.29
N LEU A 189 25.53 -1.58 -4.43
CA LEU A 189 25.60 -2.20 -5.75
C LEU A 189 26.91 -2.99 -5.93
N LYS A 190 28.03 -2.54 -5.36
CA LYS A 190 29.25 -3.35 -5.34
C LYS A 190 29.06 -4.61 -4.49
N VAL A 191 28.48 -4.48 -3.29
CA VAL A 191 28.23 -5.62 -2.39
C VAL A 191 27.30 -6.64 -3.05
N TYR A 192 26.09 -6.23 -3.47
CA TYR A 192 25.12 -7.13 -4.09
C TYR A 192 25.55 -7.62 -5.48
N GLY A 193 26.20 -6.76 -6.28
CA GLY A 193 26.68 -7.12 -7.62
C GLY A 193 27.84 -8.12 -7.59
N SER A 194 28.73 -8.02 -6.59
CA SER A 194 29.82 -9.01 -6.40
C SER A 194 29.34 -10.36 -5.87
N ALA A 195 28.13 -10.43 -5.30
CA ALA A 195 27.55 -11.69 -4.83
C ALA A 195 26.99 -12.56 -5.97
N ILE A 196 26.93 -12.02 -7.20
CA ILE A 196 26.40 -12.69 -8.40
C ILE A 196 27.49 -12.86 -9.48
N ALA A 197 28.73 -12.40 -9.22
CA ALA A 197 29.89 -12.55 -10.10
C ALA A 197 30.76 -13.75 -9.67
#